data_AF-A0A059AT21-F1
#
_entry.id   AF-A0A059AT21-F1
#
_cell.length_a   1.000
_cell.length_b   1.000
_cell.length_c   1.000
_cell.angle_alpha   90.00
_cell.angle_beta   90.00
_cell.angle_gamma   90.00
#
_symmetry.space_group_name_H-M   'P 1'
#
loop_
_entity.id
_entity.type
_entity.pdbx_description
1 polymer ?
#
loop_
_entity_poly.entity_id
_entity_poly.type
_entity_poly.pdbx_seq_one_letter_code
_entity_poly.pdbx_strand_id
1 'polypeptide(L)'
;MGYAATPSPYGAPLSSSSPSSLSSISLPPSAILRSPDRGAPLPPRGGRRRMAKPRQPRFPQRRPPSSRRLLLAAILMFGLAVLILLALGVFSIPSGGGSSSSSEANDLSSILRRNVKRSGLGRDGERGEQWVELISWEPRAFVYHNFLSEDECKYLIELAKPHMKKSTVVDRVTGETKDSRVRTSLGTFLARGRDKIIRDIEKRIADFTFIPIEHGEGLQMLHYEVGQKYEPHYDYFQDEYNTKNGGQRMATILMYLSDVEEGGETVFPTAKGNFSAVPWWNELSDCGKEGLSVKPKMGDALLFWSMKPDGSLDKSSLHGGCPVIKGNKWSSTKWLRVHEYKV
;
A
#
# COMPACT_ATOMS: atom_id res chain seq x y z
N MET A 1 25.83 64.28 24.37
CA MET A 1 25.33 65.00 23.18
C MET A 1 25.08 63.94 22.12
N GLY A 2 23.90 63.30 22.05
CA GLY A 2 22.66 63.77 21.41
C GLY A 2 22.61 63.14 19.99
N TYR A 3 21.60 62.42 19.51
CA TYR A 3 20.19 62.25 19.86
C TYR A 3 19.69 60.85 19.44
N ALA A 4 18.67 60.36 20.15
CA ALA A 4 17.83 59.22 19.81
C ALA A 4 16.63 59.65 18.95
N ALA A 5 16.03 58.73 18.18
CA ALA A 5 14.61 58.78 17.82
C ALA A 5 14.09 57.39 17.43
N THR A 6 13.31 56.80 18.33
CA THR A 6 12.24 55.84 18.03
C THR A 6 11.01 56.59 17.48
N PRO A 7 10.03 55.87 16.89
CA PRO A 7 8.66 56.14 17.32
C PRO A 7 7.86 54.89 17.71
N SER A 8 6.92 55.18 18.61
CA SER A 8 5.99 54.35 19.37
C SER A 8 4.76 53.90 18.57
N PRO A 9 3.95 52.94 19.08
CA PRO A 9 2.72 52.42 18.47
C PRO A 9 1.47 53.15 18.95
N TYR A 10 0.36 53.11 18.19
CA TYR A 10 -1.05 53.09 18.63
C TYR A 10 -1.99 53.31 17.43
N GLY A 11 -3.04 52.49 17.29
CA GLY A 11 -4.15 52.75 16.38
C GLY A 11 -4.96 51.50 15.97
N ALA A 12 -5.94 51.11 16.79
CA ALA A 12 -7.08 50.26 16.42
C ALA A 12 -8.37 51.13 16.56
N PRO A 13 -9.60 50.66 16.27
CA PRO A 13 -10.09 49.67 15.29
C PRO A 13 -11.19 50.27 14.37
N LEU A 14 -11.59 49.58 13.29
CA LEU A 14 -12.87 49.84 12.62
C LEU A 14 -13.60 48.53 12.31
N SER A 15 -14.91 48.58 12.55
CA SER A 15 -15.88 47.49 12.59
C SER A 15 -16.73 47.43 11.31
N SER A 16 -17.46 46.32 11.21
CA SER A 16 -18.70 46.09 10.45
C SER A 16 -18.57 45.81 8.94
N SER A 17 -18.95 44.61 8.51
CA SER A 17 -20.33 44.30 8.08
C SER A 17 -20.36 42.99 7.27
N SER A 18 -21.20 42.05 7.73
CA SER A 18 -21.71 40.92 6.93
C SER A 18 -22.85 41.43 6.02
N PRO A 19 -23.15 40.75 4.90
CA PRO A 19 -24.42 40.02 4.89
C PRO A 19 -24.44 38.68 4.12
N SER A 20 -25.13 37.72 4.73
CA SER A 20 -26.06 36.70 4.19
C SER A 20 -26.15 36.44 2.67
N SER A 21 -26.08 35.17 2.27
CA SER A 21 -27.26 34.33 1.89
C SER A 21 -26.83 33.11 1.07
N LEU A 22 -27.14 31.90 1.56
CA LEU A 22 -27.07 30.66 0.78
C LEU A 22 -28.50 30.23 0.48
N SER A 23 -28.87 30.33 -0.79
CA SER A 23 -30.12 29.84 -1.36
C SER A 23 -30.02 28.32 -1.61
N SER A 24 -30.99 27.59 -1.05
CA SER A 24 -31.24 26.18 -1.29
C SER A 24 -31.86 25.98 -2.68
N ILE A 25 -31.19 25.17 -3.51
CA ILE A 25 -31.72 24.73 -4.80
C ILE A 25 -32.58 23.49 -4.59
N SER A 26 -33.86 23.61 -4.94
CA SER A 26 -34.85 22.55 -5.00
C SER A 26 -34.77 21.82 -6.35
N LEU A 27 -34.87 20.49 -6.32
CA LEU A 27 -35.04 19.66 -7.51
C LEU A 27 -36.54 19.38 -7.76
N PRO A 28 -37.01 19.31 -9.02
CA PRO A 28 -38.41 19.10 -9.35
C PRO A 28 -38.83 17.62 -9.30
N PRO A 29 -40.14 17.33 -9.16
CA PRO A 29 -40.66 15.97 -9.03
C PRO A 29 -40.95 15.29 -10.38
N SER A 30 -40.85 13.96 -10.36
CA SER A 30 -41.14 13.04 -11.45
C SER A 30 -42.61 13.06 -11.89
N ALA A 31 -42.83 13.17 -13.19
CA ALA A 31 -44.09 12.83 -13.86
C ALA A 31 -44.11 11.35 -14.27
N ILE A 32 -45.30 10.72 -14.26
CA ILE A 32 -45.83 9.65 -15.16
C ILE A 32 -47.14 9.17 -14.49
N LEU A 33 -48.33 9.65 -14.88
CA LEU A 33 -49.22 9.22 -15.98
C LEU A 33 -49.75 7.77 -15.92
N ARG A 34 -51.04 7.71 -15.54
CA ARG A 34 -52.18 6.92 -16.09
C ARG A 34 -52.29 5.41 -15.87
N SER A 35 -53.42 5.08 -15.22
CA SER A 35 -54.24 3.87 -15.30
C SER A 35 -54.68 3.53 -16.74
N PRO A 36 -55.22 2.33 -17.03
CA PRO A 36 -56.65 2.00 -16.76
C PRO A 36 -56.82 0.49 -16.41
N ASP A 37 -57.96 -0.17 -16.21
CA ASP A 37 -59.37 0.15 -15.93
C ASP A 37 -59.93 -1.11 -15.24
N ARG A 38 -60.92 -0.97 -14.35
CA ARG A 38 -61.69 -2.08 -13.79
C ARG A 38 -63.04 -2.16 -14.51
N GLY A 39 -63.32 -3.26 -15.19
CA GLY A 39 -64.66 -3.62 -15.67
C GLY A 39 -65.25 -4.77 -14.86
N ALA A 40 -66.37 -4.53 -14.18
CA ALA A 40 -67.17 -5.51 -13.43
C ALA A 40 -68.46 -5.88 -14.22
N PRO A 41 -69.23 -6.90 -13.79
CA PRO A 41 -69.98 -7.85 -14.64
C PRO A 41 -71.49 -7.58 -14.76
N LEU A 42 -72.23 -8.31 -15.63
CA LEU A 42 -73.65 -8.71 -15.45
C LEU A 42 -74.09 -9.87 -16.41
N PRO A 43 -75.20 -10.61 -16.11
CA PRO A 43 -75.55 -11.97 -16.60
C PRO A 43 -76.89 -12.01 -17.41
N PRO A 44 -77.78 -13.03 -17.31
CA PRO A 44 -77.78 -14.37 -17.94
C PRO A 44 -79.03 -14.67 -18.81
N ARG A 45 -79.01 -15.75 -19.61
CA ARG A 45 -80.17 -16.55 -20.10
C ARG A 45 -79.64 -17.95 -20.45
N GLY A 46 -80.29 -19.10 -20.28
CA GLY A 46 -81.63 -19.55 -19.89
C GLY A 46 -81.62 -21.08 -20.09
N GLY A 47 -82.26 -21.84 -19.19
CA GLY A 47 -81.95 -23.24 -18.92
C GLY A 47 -82.41 -24.33 -19.91
N ARG A 48 -82.06 -25.58 -19.58
CA ARG A 48 -82.97 -26.74 -19.50
C ARG A 48 -82.24 -27.96 -18.91
N ARG A 49 -82.82 -28.53 -17.84
CA ARG A 49 -82.44 -29.80 -17.22
C ARG A 49 -82.82 -30.98 -18.13
N ARG A 50 -81.92 -31.97 -18.28
CA ARG A 50 -82.25 -33.40 -18.47
C ARG A 50 -81.16 -34.27 -17.84
N MET A 51 -81.58 -35.27 -17.05
CA MET A 51 -80.71 -36.22 -16.37
C MET A 51 -80.31 -37.41 -17.26
N ALA A 52 -79.01 -37.76 -17.15
CA ALA A 52 -78.34 -39.07 -17.05
C ALA A 52 -78.65 -40.27 -17.98
N LYS A 53 -77.58 -40.78 -18.62
CA LYS A 53 -77.16 -42.19 -18.67
C LYS A 53 -75.62 -42.27 -18.83
N PRO A 54 -74.95 -43.36 -18.41
CA PRO A 54 -73.60 -43.33 -17.84
C PRO A 54 -72.50 -43.42 -18.90
N ARG A 55 -71.40 -42.68 -18.70
CA ARG A 55 -70.13 -42.89 -19.41
C ARG A 55 -69.14 -43.55 -18.45
N GLN A 56 -68.59 -44.68 -18.87
CA GLN A 56 -67.60 -45.47 -18.13
C GLN A 56 -66.39 -44.62 -17.70
N PRO A 57 -65.86 -44.82 -16.48
CA PRO A 57 -64.58 -44.24 -16.10
C PRO A 57 -63.47 -44.95 -16.87
N ARG A 58 -62.81 -44.25 -17.80
CA ARG A 58 -61.50 -44.66 -18.32
C ARG A 58 -60.50 -44.54 -17.17
N PHE A 59 -60.01 -45.67 -16.68
CA PHE A 59 -58.80 -45.71 -15.86
C PHE A 59 -57.65 -45.04 -16.63
N PRO A 60 -56.96 -44.02 -16.09
CA PRO A 60 -55.70 -43.59 -16.66
C PRO A 60 -54.68 -44.73 -16.45
N GLN A 61 -54.28 -45.37 -17.55
CA GLN A 61 -53.11 -46.25 -17.56
C GLN A 61 -51.90 -45.46 -17.05
N ARG A 62 -51.34 -45.88 -15.90
CA ARG A 62 -50.03 -45.40 -15.45
C ARG A 62 -49.00 -45.81 -16.50
N ARG A 63 -48.54 -44.84 -17.29
CA ARG A 63 -47.39 -45.05 -18.19
C ARG A 63 -46.16 -45.36 -17.32
N PRO A 64 -45.38 -46.40 -17.64
CA PRO A 64 -44.16 -46.67 -16.91
C PRO A 64 -43.22 -45.46 -17.03
N PRO A 65 -42.46 -45.13 -15.98
CA PRO A 65 -41.51 -44.03 -16.01
C PRO A 65 -40.55 -44.20 -17.20
N SER A 66 -40.37 -43.12 -17.97
CA SER A 66 -39.43 -43.09 -19.10
C SER A 66 -38.05 -43.54 -18.65
N SER A 67 -37.35 -44.37 -19.44
CA SER A 67 -36.02 -44.92 -19.14
C SER A 67 -35.03 -43.89 -18.59
N ARG A 68 -35.10 -42.65 -19.08
CA ARG A 68 -34.28 -41.52 -18.61
C ARG A 68 -34.50 -41.14 -17.14
N ARG A 69 -35.73 -41.27 -16.62
CA ARG A 69 -36.05 -41.01 -15.21
C ARG A 69 -35.56 -42.14 -14.30
N LEU A 70 -35.63 -43.39 -14.77
CA LEU A 70 -35.05 -44.52 -14.04
C LEU A 70 -33.53 -44.41 -13.97
N LEU A 71 -32.89 -44.04 -15.09
CA LEU A 71 -31.44 -43.85 -15.14
C LEU A 71 -30.99 -42.72 -14.21
N LEU A 72 -31.69 -41.59 -14.22
CA LEU A 72 -31.36 -40.47 -13.32
C LEU A 72 -31.54 -40.84 -11.85
N ALA A 73 -32.62 -41.55 -11.51
CA ALA A 73 -32.85 -42.03 -10.15
C ALA A 73 -31.78 -43.04 -9.72
N ALA A 74 -31.36 -43.96 -10.60
CA ALA A 74 -30.29 -44.92 -10.32
C ALA A 74 -28.94 -44.22 -10.09
N ILE A 75 -28.60 -43.20 -10.88
CA ILE A 75 -27.37 -42.42 -10.71
C ILE A 75 -27.37 -41.66 -9.38
N LEU A 76 -28.50 -41.05 -9.01
CA LEU A 76 -28.63 -40.32 -7.75
C LEU A 76 -28.53 -41.26 -6.54
N MET A 77 -29.17 -42.42 -6.60
CA MET A 77 -29.09 -43.43 -5.54
C MET A 77 -27.68 -44.01 -5.41
N PHE A 78 -27.00 -44.25 -6.54
CA PHE A 78 -25.61 -44.70 -6.55
C PHE A 78 -24.66 -43.64 -5.97
N GLY A 79 -24.85 -42.37 -6.35
CA GLY A 79 -24.07 -41.25 -5.80
C GLY A 79 -24.26 -41.09 -4.29
N LEU A 80 -25.49 -41.21 -3.80
CA LEU A 80 -25.77 -41.14 -2.37
C LEU A 80 -25.14 -42.31 -1.61
N ALA A 81 -25.19 -43.53 -2.17
CA ALA A 81 -24.54 -44.69 -1.57
C ALA A 81 -23.01 -44.54 -1.48
N VAL A 82 -22.37 -43.99 -2.51
CA VAL A 82 -20.92 -43.71 -2.50
C VAL A 82 -20.57 -42.66 -1.44
N LEU A 83 -21.36 -41.60 -1.29
CA LEU A 83 -21.14 -40.58 -0.26
C LEU A 83 -21.30 -41.14 1.17
N ILE A 84 -22.28 -42.02 1.39
CA ILE A 84 -22.45 -42.69 2.68
C ILE A 84 -21.27 -43.62 2.98
N LEU A 85 -20.77 -44.36 1.99
CA LEU A 85 -19.61 -45.24 2.16
C LEU A 85 -18.29 -44.47 2.41
N LEU A 86 -18.14 -43.27 1.82
CA LEU A 86 -17.03 -42.35 2.12
C LEU A 86 -17.16 -41.75 3.53
N ALA A 87 -18.37 -41.36 3.96
CA ALA A 87 -18.61 -40.82 5.30
C ALA A 87 -18.42 -41.87 6.40
N LEU A 88 -18.71 -43.14 6.11
CA LEU A 88 -18.47 -44.27 7.01
C LEU A 88 -17.02 -44.80 6.93
N GLY A 89 -16.15 -44.19 6.12
CA GLY A 89 -14.73 -44.54 6.03
C GLY A 89 -14.43 -45.89 5.39
N VAL A 90 -15.40 -46.49 4.69
CA VAL A 90 -15.28 -47.84 4.10
C VAL A 90 -14.40 -47.84 2.85
N PHE A 91 -14.29 -46.70 2.15
CA PHE A 91 -13.38 -46.49 1.03
C PHE A 91 -12.48 -45.28 1.26
N SER A 92 -11.17 -45.44 1.06
CA SER A 92 -10.20 -44.34 1.00
C SER A 92 -9.79 -44.12 -0.45
N ILE A 93 -9.78 -42.85 -0.90
CA ILE A 93 -9.32 -42.48 -2.23
C ILE A 93 -7.79 -42.73 -2.29
N PRO A 94 -7.23 -43.34 -3.35
CA PRO A 94 -5.80 -43.58 -3.42
C PRO A 94 -5.05 -42.24 -3.53
N SER A 95 -4.42 -41.83 -2.43
CA SER A 95 -3.44 -40.75 -2.43
C SER A 95 -2.10 -41.32 -2.92
N GLY A 96 -1.79 -41.12 -4.20
CA GLY A 96 -0.41 -41.26 -4.69
C GLY A 96 0.46 -40.23 -3.99
N GLY A 97 1.36 -40.70 -3.13
CA GLY A 97 2.13 -39.87 -2.20
C GLY A 97 3.11 -38.92 -2.87
N GLY A 98 3.25 -37.74 -2.26
CA GLY A 98 4.24 -36.71 -2.58
C GLY A 98 4.01 -35.44 -1.76
N SER A 99 4.37 -35.51 -0.48
CA SER A 99 4.60 -34.42 0.51
C SER A 99 3.99 -33.02 0.30
N SER A 100 3.20 -32.61 1.30
CA SER A 100 3.03 -31.25 1.84
C SER A 100 2.65 -30.11 0.89
N SER A 101 1.37 -29.73 0.90
CA SER A 101 0.89 -28.40 1.33
C SER A 101 -0.50 -28.17 0.75
N SER A 102 -1.43 -27.76 1.60
CA SER A 102 -2.76 -27.30 1.23
C SER A 102 -2.63 -26.07 0.32
N SER A 103 -2.88 -26.24 -0.98
CA SER A 103 -2.98 -25.13 -1.91
C SER A 103 -4.31 -24.40 -1.68
N GLU A 104 -4.26 -23.26 -1.00
CA GLU A 104 -5.28 -22.24 -1.13
C GLU A 104 -5.31 -21.78 -2.58
N ALA A 105 -6.39 -22.10 -3.30
CA ALA A 105 -6.55 -21.78 -4.72
C ALA A 105 -6.71 -20.26 -5.01
N ASN A 106 -6.50 -19.38 -4.02
CA ASN A 106 -6.59 -17.93 -4.14
C ASN A 106 -5.27 -17.20 -3.84
N ASP A 107 -4.17 -17.91 -3.63
CA ASP A 107 -2.89 -17.27 -3.39
C ASP A 107 -2.22 -16.82 -4.70
N LEU A 108 -2.36 -15.54 -5.03
CA LEU A 108 -1.70 -14.87 -6.16
C LEU A 108 -0.16 -15.00 -6.10
N SER A 109 0.41 -15.22 -4.90
CA SER A 109 1.84 -15.45 -4.73
C SER A 109 2.29 -16.76 -5.39
N SER A 110 1.42 -17.77 -5.42
CA SER A 110 1.69 -19.07 -6.05
C SER A 110 1.72 -19.02 -7.58
N ILE A 111 1.01 -18.05 -8.18
CA ILE A 111 0.98 -17.80 -9.63
C ILE A 111 2.24 -17.02 -10.04
N LEU A 112 2.64 -16.02 -9.26
CA LEU A 112 3.91 -15.30 -9.43
C LEU A 112 5.11 -16.26 -9.37
N ARG A 113 5.21 -17.09 -8.33
CA ARG A 113 6.31 -18.05 -8.16
C ARG A 113 6.43 -19.07 -9.29
N ARG A 114 5.30 -19.48 -9.91
CA ARG A 114 5.29 -20.45 -11.01
C ARG A 114 5.80 -19.86 -12.33
N ASN A 115 5.53 -18.58 -12.61
CA ASN A 115 6.03 -17.93 -13.81
C ASN A 115 7.51 -17.57 -13.72
N VAL A 116 8.01 -17.24 -12.52
CA VAL A 116 9.41 -16.82 -12.32
C VAL A 116 10.42 -17.97 -12.32
N LYS A 117 10.03 -19.17 -11.85
CA LYS A 117 10.92 -20.36 -11.91
C LYS A 117 11.36 -20.75 -13.33
N ARG A 118 10.73 -20.19 -14.37
CA ARG A 118 11.05 -20.48 -15.77
C ARG A 118 12.07 -19.51 -16.38
N SER A 119 12.50 -18.45 -15.68
CA SER A 119 13.24 -17.34 -16.31
C SER A 119 14.55 -16.88 -15.63
N GLY A 120 15.19 -17.63 -14.73
CA GLY A 120 16.36 -17.10 -14.01
C GLY A 120 17.50 -18.08 -13.72
N LEU A 121 18.34 -18.34 -14.72
CA LEU A 121 19.76 -18.67 -14.51
C LEU A 121 20.55 -17.43 -14.96
N GLY A 122 20.77 -16.50 -14.02
CA GLY A 122 21.40 -15.21 -14.26
C GLY A 122 22.84 -15.14 -13.75
N ARG A 123 23.70 -14.46 -14.52
CA ARG A 123 25.16 -14.27 -14.32
C ARG A 123 25.46 -13.21 -13.26
N ASP A 124 26.68 -13.22 -12.74
CA ASP A 124 27.25 -12.20 -11.84
C ASP A 124 26.91 -10.76 -12.28
N GLY A 125 26.32 -9.97 -11.38
CA GLY A 125 25.90 -8.58 -11.60
C GLY A 125 24.39 -8.36 -11.82
N GLU A 126 23.58 -9.43 -11.90
CA GLU A 126 22.12 -9.31 -12.02
C GLU A 126 21.43 -9.22 -10.64
N ARG A 127 20.40 -8.35 -10.55
CA ARG A 127 19.52 -8.26 -9.39
C ARG A 127 18.81 -9.60 -9.17
N GLY A 128 18.66 -10.01 -7.90
CA GLY A 128 17.82 -11.15 -7.54
C GLY A 128 16.34 -10.92 -7.94
N GLU A 129 15.52 -11.96 -7.81
CA GLU A 129 14.07 -11.86 -8.06
C GLU A 129 13.45 -10.70 -7.24
N GLN A 130 12.83 -9.75 -7.94
CA GLN A 130 12.22 -8.58 -7.31
C GLN A 130 10.80 -8.91 -6.87
N TRP A 131 10.48 -8.60 -5.62
CA TRP A 131 9.14 -8.79 -5.07
C TRP A 131 8.84 -7.74 -4.00
N VAL A 132 7.56 -7.60 -3.65
CA VAL A 132 7.06 -6.53 -2.76
C VAL A 132 6.48 -7.15 -1.50
N GLU A 133 6.90 -6.65 -0.35
CA GLU A 133 6.32 -6.95 0.96
C GLU A 133 5.47 -5.76 1.43
N LEU A 134 4.22 -6.02 1.79
CA LEU A 134 3.36 -5.04 2.44
C LEU A 134 3.73 -4.96 3.93
N ILE A 135 4.14 -3.79 4.37
CA ILE A 135 4.54 -3.55 5.77
C ILE A 135 3.40 -2.94 6.58
N SER A 136 2.72 -1.93 6.04
CA SER A 136 1.56 -1.31 6.69
C SER A 136 0.68 -0.55 5.72
N TRP A 137 -0.56 -0.30 6.14
CA TRP A 137 -1.49 0.63 5.51
C TRP A 137 -1.56 2.00 6.20
N GLU A 138 -1.11 2.10 7.45
CA GLU A 138 -1.05 3.34 8.25
C GLU A 138 0.29 3.38 9.04
N PRO A 139 1.35 4.01 8.50
CA PRO A 139 1.39 4.64 7.19
C PRO A 139 1.41 3.59 6.08
N ARG A 140 1.03 3.96 4.87
CA ARG A 140 1.24 3.10 3.70
C ARG A 140 2.74 2.88 3.53
N ALA A 141 3.21 1.65 3.73
CA ALA A 141 4.61 1.29 3.69
C ALA A 141 4.81 -0.08 3.02
N PHE A 142 5.79 -0.16 2.13
CA PHE A 142 6.12 -1.34 1.34
C PHE A 142 7.64 -1.50 1.25
N VAL A 143 8.14 -2.73 1.36
CA VAL A 143 9.53 -3.05 1.04
C VAL A 143 9.59 -3.67 -0.34
N TYR A 144 10.44 -3.10 -1.20
CA TYR A 144 10.82 -3.67 -2.48
C TYR A 144 12.13 -4.42 -2.30
N HIS A 145 12.06 -5.74 -2.37
CA HIS A 145 13.25 -6.58 -2.20
C HIS A 145 14.06 -6.65 -3.48
N ASN A 146 15.39 -6.69 -3.34
CA ASN A 146 16.33 -6.70 -4.48
C ASN A 146 16.09 -5.51 -5.44
N PHE A 147 15.75 -4.34 -4.88
CA PHE A 147 15.46 -3.13 -5.66
C PHE A 147 16.72 -2.60 -6.36
N LEU A 148 17.84 -2.55 -5.65
CA LEU A 148 19.17 -2.27 -6.20
C LEU A 148 19.98 -3.56 -6.31
N SER A 149 20.89 -3.63 -7.28
CA SER A 149 21.95 -4.64 -7.26
C SER A 149 23.04 -4.27 -6.25
N GLU A 150 23.83 -5.26 -5.85
CA GLU A 150 24.97 -5.03 -4.97
C GLU A 150 25.97 -4.02 -5.58
N ASP A 151 26.18 -4.09 -6.90
CA ASP A 151 27.04 -3.16 -7.64
C ASP A 151 26.49 -1.73 -7.65
N GLU A 152 25.17 -1.56 -7.78
CA GLU A 152 24.52 -0.24 -7.68
C GLU A 152 24.71 0.35 -6.27
N CYS A 153 24.55 -0.47 -5.23
CA CYS A 153 24.77 -0.03 -3.86
C CYS A 153 26.23 0.42 -3.63
N LYS A 154 27.21 -0.42 -4.04
CA LYS A 154 28.64 -0.09 -3.94
C LYS A 154 28.99 1.17 -4.72
N TYR A 155 28.47 1.30 -5.94
CA TYR A 155 28.68 2.47 -6.78
C TYR A 155 28.22 3.77 -6.09
N LEU A 156 26.99 3.77 -5.54
CA LEU A 156 26.46 4.95 -4.84
C LEU A 156 27.29 5.30 -3.60
N ILE A 157 27.76 4.31 -2.84
CA ILE A 157 28.62 4.51 -1.67
C ILE A 157 29.96 5.13 -2.09
N GLU A 158 30.66 4.56 -3.08
CA GLU A 158 31.96 5.08 -3.54
C GLU A 158 31.85 6.50 -4.11
N LEU A 159 30.77 6.80 -4.83
CA LEU A 159 30.52 8.13 -5.37
C LEU A 159 30.28 9.17 -4.26
N ALA A 160 29.65 8.76 -3.16
CA ALA A 160 29.29 9.63 -2.04
C ALA A 160 30.46 9.89 -1.08
N LYS A 161 31.28 8.85 -0.78
CA LYS A 161 32.36 8.85 0.23
C LYS A 161 33.21 10.14 0.28
N PRO A 162 33.74 10.68 -0.85
CA PRO A 162 34.60 11.86 -0.80
C PRO A 162 33.88 13.16 -0.39
N HIS A 163 32.55 13.17 -0.43
CA HIS A 163 31.72 14.37 -0.27
C HIS A 163 30.90 14.36 1.03
N MET A 164 31.08 13.35 1.87
CA MET A 164 30.31 13.18 3.11
C MET A 164 30.67 14.25 4.14
N LYS A 165 29.65 14.95 4.66
CA LYS A 165 29.79 15.95 5.73
C LYS A 165 28.77 15.68 6.81
N LYS A 166 28.92 16.27 8.00
CA LYS A 166 27.92 16.15 9.06
C LYS A 166 26.54 16.56 8.54
N SER A 167 25.53 15.73 8.80
CA SER A 167 24.17 15.96 8.30
C SER A 167 23.51 17.10 9.05
N THR A 168 22.73 17.88 8.32
CA THR A 168 21.89 18.94 8.87
C THR A 168 20.41 18.55 8.80
N VAL A 169 19.57 19.26 9.55
CA VAL A 169 18.11 19.12 9.52
C VAL A 169 17.45 20.47 9.21
N VAL A 170 16.26 20.44 8.61
CA VAL A 170 15.42 21.64 8.45
C VAL A 170 14.67 21.88 9.75
N ASP A 171 14.80 23.07 10.31
CA ASP A 171 14.07 23.51 11.49
C ASP A 171 12.58 23.66 11.18
N ARG A 172 11.73 23.06 12.03
CA ARG A 172 10.27 23.04 11.79
C ARG A 172 9.61 24.40 11.91
N VAL A 173 10.19 25.32 12.67
CA VAL A 173 9.63 26.65 12.95
C VAL A 173 10.19 27.68 11.98
N THR A 174 11.51 27.66 11.78
CA THR A 174 12.18 28.69 10.95
C THR A 174 12.37 28.27 9.50
N GLY A 175 12.28 26.99 9.17
CA GLY A 175 12.57 26.46 7.83
C GLY A 175 14.05 26.47 7.47
N GLU A 176 14.94 26.84 8.40
CA GLU A 176 16.37 26.95 8.18
C GLU A 176 17.11 25.64 8.43
N THR A 177 18.24 25.45 7.75
CA THR A 177 19.13 24.31 7.96
C THR A 177 19.96 24.49 9.24
N LYS A 178 19.84 23.58 10.21
CA LYS A 178 20.60 23.60 11.48
C LYS A 178 21.42 22.34 11.70
N ASP A 179 22.55 22.53 12.39
CA ASP A 179 23.43 21.47 12.85
C ASP A 179 22.72 20.68 13.97
N SER A 180 22.63 19.36 13.82
CA SER A 180 21.63 18.58 14.56
C SER A 180 22.22 17.66 15.61
N ARG A 181 21.69 17.72 16.84
CA ARG A 181 21.82 16.64 17.84
C ARG A 181 20.81 15.50 17.59
N VAL A 182 19.84 15.77 16.70
CA VAL A 182 18.67 14.93 16.40
C VAL A 182 18.99 13.97 15.23
N ARG A 183 19.86 14.40 14.31
CA ARG A 183 20.43 13.58 13.23
C ARG A 183 21.94 13.62 13.33
N THR A 184 22.57 12.49 13.62
CA THR A 184 24.01 12.43 13.90
C THR A 184 24.82 11.77 12.78
N SER A 185 24.20 11.48 11.63
CA SER A 185 24.84 10.89 10.45
C SER A 185 25.76 11.85 9.71
N LEU A 186 26.57 11.30 8.81
CA LEU A 186 27.12 12.02 7.66
C LEU A 186 26.15 11.97 6.48
N GLY A 187 26.18 12.98 5.61
CA GLY A 187 25.37 13.03 4.41
C GLY A 187 25.94 13.88 3.28
N THR A 188 25.44 13.62 2.07
CA THR A 188 25.70 14.41 0.86
C THR A 188 24.55 14.21 -0.14
N PHE A 189 24.52 15.00 -1.21
CA PHE A 189 23.51 14.87 -2.28
C PHE A 189 24.17 14.52 -3.61
N LEU A 190 23.57 13.57 -4.32
CA LEU A 190 23.88 13.29 -5.71
C LEU A 190 22.77 13.92 -6.57
N ALA A 191 23.15 14.71 -7.56
CA ALA A 191 22.20 15.42 -8.42
C ALA A 191 21.31 14.44 -9.21
N ARG A 192 20.04 14.84 -9.43
CA ARG A 192 19.12 14.09 -10.29
C ARG A 192 19.71 13.96 -11.69
N GLY A 193 19.64 12.76 -12.26
CA GLY A 193 20.14 12.51 -13.62
C GLY A 193 21.65 12.63 -13.81
N ARG A 194 22.45 12.65 -12.73
CA ARG A 194 23.91 12.90 -12.77
C ARG A 194 24.66 12.03 -13.77
N ASP A 195 24.37 10.73 -13.80
CA ASP A 195 25.00 9.75 -14.68
C ASP A 195 24.00 8.65 -15.06
N LYS A 196 24.45 7.70 -15.89
CA LYS A 196 23.60 6.61 -16.39
C LYS A 196 23.06 5.73 -15.25
N ILE A 197 23.87 5.39 -14.25
CA ILE A 197 23.46 4.49 -13.16
C ILE A 197 22.39 5.18 -12.32
N ILE A 198 22.61 6.44 -11.95
CA ILE A 198 21.61 7.23 -11.21
C ILE A 198 20.31 7.38 -12.01
N ARG A 199 20.39 7.66 -13.31
CA ARG A 199 19.20 7.73 -14.18
C ARG A 199 18.43 6.43 -14.23
N ASP A 200 19.11 5.29 -14.30
CA ASP A 200 18.49 3.96 -14.34
C ASP A 200 17.79 3.63 -13.00
N ILE A 201 18.39 4.03 -11.87
CA ILE A 201 17.78 3.92 -10.54
C ILE A 201 16.56 4.85 -10.43
N GLU A 202 16.66 6.10 -10.87
CA GLU A 202 15.55 7.06 -10.81
C GLU A 202 14.38 6.67 -11.71
N LYS A 203 14.66 6.12 -12.90
CA LYS A 203 13.65 5.53 -13.76
C LYS A 203 12.95 4.36 -13.06
N ARG A 204 13.71 3.49 -12.38
CA ARG A 204 13.14 2.39 -11.61
C ARG A 204 12.25 2.89 -10.48
N ILE A 205 12.67 3.92 -9.75
CA ILE A 205 11.84 4.56 -8.73
C ILE A 205 10.51 5.03 -9.35
N ALA A 206 10.56 5.69 -10.51
CA ALA A 206 9.36 6.13 -11.21
C ALA A 206 8.46 4.96 -11.64
N ASP A 207 9.04 3.89 -12.19
CA ASP A 207 8.29 2.69 -12.62
C ASP A 207 7.57 2.01 -11.44
N PHE A 208 8.19 1.96 -10.26
CA PHE A 208 7.61 1.32 -9.06
C PHE A 208 6.60 2.19 -8.31
N THR A 209 6.80 3.50 -8.32
CA THR A 209 5.95 4.45 -7.59
C THR A 209 4.83 5.02 -8.43
N PHE A 210 4.92 4.91 -9.76
CA PHE A 210 4.09 5.59 -10.74
C PHE A 210 4.16 7.12 -10.64
N ILE A 211 5.24 7.66 -10.07
CA ILE A 211 5.50 9.10 -9.95
C ILE A 211 6.59 9.48 -10.97
N PRO A 212 6.40 10.53 -11.81
CA PRO A 212 7.40 10.92 -12.80
C PRO A 212 8.76 11.27 -12.18
N ILE A 213 9.85 11.03 -12.93
CA ILE A 213 11.24 11.26 -12.47
C ILE A 213 11.43 12.72 -12.02
N GLU A 214 10.78 13.65 -12.71
CA GLU A 214 10.89 15.09 -12.53
C GLU A 214 10.29 15.57 -11.20
N HIS A 215 9.48 14.74 -10.53
CA HIS A 215 8.97 15.00 -9.19
C HIS A 215 9.98 14.63 -8.10
N GLY A 216 11.04 13.90 -8.44
CA GLY A 216 12.06 13.49 -7.49
C GLY A 216 13.09 14.60 -7.22
N GLU A 217 13.44 14.79 -5.95
CA GLU A 217 14.65 15.54 -5.55
C GLU A 217 15.94 14.79 -5.92
N GLY A 218 17.12 15.33 -5.62
CA GLY A 218 18.38 14.56 -5.72
C GLY A 218 18.41 13.37 -4.74
N LEU A 219 19.33 12.42 -4.96
CA LEU A 219 19.54 11.31 -4.03
C LEU A 219 20.32 11.81 -2.81
N GLN A 220 19.70 11.77 -1.63
CA GLN A 220 20.38 12.06 -0.38
C GLN A 220 21.11 10.81 0.12
N MET A 221 22.43 10.86 0.16
CA MET A 221 23.29 9.78 0.66
C MET A 221 23.56 9.97 2.14
N LEU A 222 23.52 8.88 2.91
CA LEU A 222 23.64 8.91 4.37
C LEU A 222 24.50 7.76 4.88
N HIS A 223 25.33 8.07 5.87
CA HIS A 223 26.15 7.10 6.60
C HIS A 223 25.98 7.28 8.11
N TYR A 224 25.64 6.18 8.79
CA TYR A 224 25.55 6.12 10.25
C TYR A 224 26.59 5.11 10.78
N GLU A 225 27.46 5.61 11.65
CA GLU A 225 28.38 4.81 12.46
C GLU A 225 27.68 4.31 13.74
N VAL A 226 28.35 3.43 14.48
CA VAL A 226 27.88 2.93 15.78
C VAL A 226 27.46 4.09 16.70
N GLY A 227 26.27 3.99 17.28
CA GLY A 227 25.64 5.00 18.14
C GLY A 227 24.95 6.15 17.41
N GLN A 228 25.21 6.35 16.11
CA GLN A 228 24.54 7.40 15.33
C GLN A 228 23.11 6.99 15.00
N LYS A 229 22.22 7.99 14.96
CA LYS A 229 20.76 7.80 14.83
C LYS A 229 20.10 8.99 14.15
N TYR A 230 18.80 8.85 13.89
CA TYR A 230 17.93 9.96 13.53
C TYR A 230 16.62 9.87 14.32
N GLU A 231 16.35 10.87 15.17
CA GLU A 231 15.10 10.89 15.93
C GLU A 231 13.86 10.91 15.01
N PRO A 232 12.70 10.45 15.51
CA PRO A 232 11.45 10.47 14.78
C PRO A 232 11.07 11.85 14.21
N HIS A 233 10.81 11.89 12.91
CA HIS A 233 10.47 13.08 12.16
C HIS A 233 9.50 12.77 11.01
N TYR A 234 9.03 13.84 10.37
CA TYR A 234 8.24 13.76 9.15
C TYR A 234 9.10 14.23 7.98
N ASP A 235 8.93 13.60 6.83
CA ASP A 235 9.58 14.06 5.60
C ASP A 235 8.82 15.22 4.94
N TYR A 236 7.52 15.35 5.22
CA TYR A 236 6.73 16.46 4.75
C TYR A 236 7.10 17.76 5.48
N PHE A 237 6.94 18.90 4.79
CA PHE A 237 7.23 20.22 5.36
C PHE A 237 6.06 20.78 6.16
N GLN A 238 6.38 21.51 7.22
CA GLN A 238 5.39 22.28 8.00
C GLN A 238 5.39 23.77 7.62
N ASP A 239 6.38 24.21 6.83
CA ASP A 239 6.54 25.58 6.36
C ASP A 239 6.15 25.73 4.88
N GLU A 240 5.79 26.96 4.50
CA GLU A 240 5.42 27.30 3.12
C GLU A 240 6.64 27.54 2.21
N TYR A 241 7.82 27.78 2.78
CA TYR A 241 9.00 28.10 1.98
C TYR A 241 9.49 26.87 1.19
N ASN A 242 9.61 25.74 1.87
CA ASN A 242 10.09 24.49 1.30
C ASN A 242 9.10 23.83 0.34
N THR A 243 7.82 24.22 0.36
CA THR A 243 6.81 23.73 -0.59
C THR A 243 6.79 24.51 -1.90
N LYS A 244 7.48 25.65 -2.02
CA LYS A 244 7.48 26.45 -3.26
C LYS A 244 8.02 25.70 -4.48
N ASN A 245 9.00 24.83 -4.29
CA ASN A 245 9.56 24.01 -5.37
C ASN A 245 8.99 22.58 -5.31
N GLY A 246 8.10 22.23 -6.23
CA GLY A 246 7.48 20.90 -6.31
C GLY A 246 6.34 20.62 -5.31
N GLY A 247 5.99 21.55 -4.42
CA GLY A 247 4.95 21.30 -3.41
C GLY A 247 5.42 20.41 -2.25
N GLN A 248 4.48 19.74 -1.57
CA GLN A 248 4.80 18.80 -0.49
C GLN A 248 5.55 17.55 -0.98
N ARG A 249 6.31 16.94 -0.07
CA ARG A 249 6.84 15.58 -0.23
C ARG A 249 5.73 14.58 0.05
N MET A 250 5.27 13.88 -0.97
CA MET A 250 4.16 12.93 -0.85
C MET A 250 4.61 11.55 -0.39
N ALA A 251 5.81 11.15 -0.80
CA ALA A 251 6.36 9.83 -0.57
C ALA A 251 7.88 9.87 -0.51
N THR A 252 8.43 8.86 0.15
CA THR A 252 9.86 8.68 0.35
C THR A 252 10.25 7.27 -0.04
N ILE A 253 11.32 7.15 -0.82
CA ILE A 253 12.04 5.90 -1.03
C ILE A 253 13.33 5.95 -0.22
N LEU A 254 13.48 5.03 0.71
CA LEU A 254 14.70 4.81 1.47
C LEU A 254 15.35 3.51 1.02
N MET A 255 16.44 3.61 0.25
CA MET A 255 17.22 2.49 -0.24
C MET A 255 18.31 2.15 0.77
N TYR A 256 18.39 0.89 1.18
CA TYR A 256 19.45 0.38 2.05
C TYR A 256 20.63 -0.09 1.21
N LEU A 257 21.81 0.49 1.46
CA LEU A 257 23.01 0.25 0.65
C LEU A 257 24.02 -0.66 1.36
N SER A 258 23.75 -1.03 2.60
CA SER A 258 24.51 -2.00 3.38
C SER A 258 23.58 -2.83 4.25
N ASP A 259 24.00 -4.05 4.55
CA ASP A 259 23.46 -4.81 5.67
C ASP A 259 23.95 -4.17 6.98
N VAL A 260 23.09 -4.20 8.00
CA VAL A 260 23.44 -3.75 9.35
C VAL A 260 23.34 -4.94 10.29
N GLU A 261 24.42 -5.22 11.01
CA GLU A 261 24.50 -6.40 11.87
C GLU A 261 23.52 -6.31 13.04
N GLU A 262 23.46 -5.14 13.70
CA GLU A 262 22.55 -4.90 14.83
C GLU A 262 22.13 -3.43 14.90
N GLY A 263 20.84 -3.18 15.15
CA GLY A 263 20.25 -1.84 15.19
C GLY A 263 20.05 -1.24 13.80
N GLY A 264 20.01 0.10 13.73
CA GLY A 264 19.90 0.83 12.47
C GLY A 264 18.54 0.74 11.77
N GLU A 265 17.51 0.21 12.42
CA GLU A 265 16.18 0.03 11.82
C GLU A 265 15.54 1.37 11.44
N THR A 266 14.66 1.34 10.44
CA THR A 266 13.73 2.44 10.20
C THR A 266 12.45 2.15 10.97
N VAL A 267 12.20 2.92 12.04
CA VAL A 267 11.07 2.73 12.96
C VAL A 267 9.97 3.74 12.69
N PHE A 268 8.71 3.32 12.76
CA PHE A 268 7.49 4.12 12.69
C PHE A 268 6.74 4.03 14.03
N PRO A 269 7.02 4.93 15.00
CA PRO A 269 6.48 4.83 16.35
C PRO A 269 4.97 5.03 16.44
N THR A 270 4.41 5.72 15.45
CA THR A 270 2.97 6.06 15.38
C THR A 270 2.25 5.32 14.27
N ALA A 271 2.85 4.27 13.71
CA ALA A 271 2.13 3.36 12.84
C ALA A 271 0.90 2.80 13.57
N LYS A 272 -0.05 2.22 12.84
CA LYS A 272 -1.17 1.48 13.43
C LYS A 272 -1.08 0.02 13.02
N GLY A 273 -1.39 -0.87 13.94
CA GLY A 273 -1.37 -2.31 13.71
C GLY A 273 -0.54 -3.06 14.74
N ASN A 274 -0.42 -4.37 14.55
CA ASN A 274 0.40 -5.22 15.41
C ASN A 274 1.86 -5.20 14.90
N PHE A 275 2.71 -4.37 15.51
CA PHE A 275 4.11 -4.25 15.08
C PHE A 275 4.95 -5.48 15.38
N SER A 276 4.50 -6.35 16.29
CA SER A 276 5.14 -7.64 16.56
C SER A 276 4.84 -8.72 15.52
N ALA A 277 4.03 -8.40 14.51
CA ALA A 277 3.72 -9.32 13.42
C ALA A 277 4.80 -9.37 12.33
N VAL A 278 5.81 -8.47 12.36
CA VAL A 278 6.90 -8.54 11.38
C VAL A 278 7.76 -9.80 11.62
N PRO A 279 8.18 -10.53 10.57
CA PRO A 279 8.93 -11.78 10.71
C PRO A 279 10.24 -11.65 11.52
N TRP A 280 10.86 -10.47 11.50
CA TRP A 280 12.13 -10.16 12.16
C TRP A 280 11.97 -9.52 13.55
N TRP A 281 10.79 -9.56 14.16
CA TRP A 281 10.52 -8.89 15.45
C TRP A 281 11.55 -9.22 16.55
N ASN A 282 11.94 -10.49 16.65
CA ASN A 282 12.88 -10.96 17.67
C ASN A 282 14.33 -10.49 17.43
N GLU A 283 14.65 -10.04 16.21
CA GLU A 283 15.97 -9.52 15.84
C GLU A 283 16.06 -7.99 15.98
N LEU A 284 14.95 -7.32 16.30
CA LEU A 284 14.92 -5.87 16.47
C LEU A 284 15.61 -5.46 17.77
N SER A 285 16.31 -4.33 17.69
CA SER A 285 16.79 -3.56 18.85
C SER A 285 15.62 -3.07 19.71
N ASP A 286 15.92 -2.60 20.92
CA ASP A 286 14.91 -2.01 21.80
C ASP A 286 14.21 -0.82 21.13
N CYS A 287 14.96 0.04 20.44
CA CYS A 287 14.41 1.12 19.62
C CYS A 287 13.50 0.61 18.50
N GLY A 288 13.91 -0.45 17.80
CA GLY A 288 13.11 -1.06 16.73
C GLY A 288 11.77 -1.60 17.24
N LYS A 289 11.68 -2.00 18.51
CA LYS A 289 10.45 -2.52 19.12
C LYS A 289 9.48 -1.43 19.58
N GLU A 290 9.88 -0.15 19.56
CA GLU A 290 9.00 0.98 19.92
C GLU A 290 7.93 1.29 18.87
N GLY A 291 8.00 0.66 17.69
CA GLY A 291 7.03 0.85 16.61
C GLY A 291 7.14 -0.22 15.53
N LEU A 292 6.44 0.00 14.41
CA LEU A 292 6.65 -0.82 13.23
C LEU A 292 8.03 -0.53 12.65
N SER A 293 8.84 -1.56 12.43
CA SER A 293 10.23 -1.36 12.04
C SER A 293 10.66 -2.21 10.86
N VAL A 294 11.50 -1.64 10.01
CA VAL A 294 12.14 -2.30 8.88
C VAL A 294 13.64 -2.38 9.11
N LYS A 295 14.18 -3.60 9.10
CA LYS A 295 15.62 -3.87 9.25
C LYS A 295 16.35 -3.52 7.94
N PRO A 296 17.50 -2.82 7.99
CA PRO A 296 18.27 -2.53 6.79
C PRO A 296 18.83 -3.81 6.18
N LYS A 297 18.56 -4.01 4.90
CA LYS A 297 19.12 -5.10 4.10
C LYS A 297 19.61 -4.55 2.78
N MET A 298 20.87 -4.81 2.44
CA MET A 298 21.48 -4.27 1.23
C MET A 298 20.66 -4.63 -0.01
N GLY A 299 20.39 -3.62 -0.84
CA GLY A 299 19.62 -3.77 -2.06
C GLY A 299 18.11 -3.55 -1.89
N ASP A 300 17.57 -3.64 -0.68
CA ASP A 300 16.15 -3.41 -0.44
C ASP A 300 15.81 -1.91 -0.40
N ALA A 301 14.58 -1.56 -0.79
CA ALA A 301 14.08 -0.19 -0.73
C ALA A 301 12.73 -0.11 -0.01
N LEU A 302 12.65 0.72 1.02
CA LEU A 302 11.43 1.03 1.74
C LEU A 302 10.73 2.22 1.08
N LEU A 303 9.53 2.02 0.55
CA LEU A 303 8.61 3.09 0.14
C LEU A 303 7.62 3.34 1.26
N PHE A 304 7.49 4.59 1.69
CA PHE A 304 6.39 5.00 2.56
C PHE A 304 5.83 6.36 2.16
N TRP A 305 4.56 6.58 2.51
CA TRP A 305 3.81 7.77 2.12
C TRP A 305 3.66 8.75 3.28
N SER A 306 4.05 10.00 3.03
CA SER A 306 3.84 11.14 3.92
C SER A 306 2.43 11.72 3.80
N MET A 307 1.70 11.34 2.75
CA MET A 307 0.34 11.82 2.45
C MET A 307 -0.62 10.66 2.20
N LYS A 308 -1.87 10.86 2.62
CA LYS A 308 -2.99 9.96 2.35
C LYS A 308 -3.49 10.13 0.90
N PRO A 309 -4.27 9.18 0.37
CA PRO A 309 -4.85 9.29 -0.97
C PRO A 309 -5.74 10.52 -1.19
N ASP A 310 -6.30 11.09 -0.12
CA ASP A 310 -7.11 12.33 -0.17
C ASP A 310 -6.25 13.61 -0.19
N GLY A 311 -4.93 13.49 -0.19
CA GLY A 311 -3.98 14.61 -0.18
C GLY A 311 -3.71 15.20 1.20
N SER A 312 -4.31 14.68 2.27
CA SER A 312 -3.99 15.11 3.64
C SER A 312 -2.67 14.51 4.14
N LEU A 313 -2.00 15.20 5.06
CA LEU A 313 -0.77 14.70 5.68
C LEU A 313 -1.05 13.48 6.56
N ASP A 314 -0.20 12.46 6.45
CA ASP A 314 -0.34 11.25 7.24
C ASP A 314 0.55 11.31 8.49
N LYS A 315 -0.06 11.61 9.64
CA LYS A 315 0.65 11.64 10.93
C LYS A 315 1.22 10.28 11.36
N SER A 316 0.72 9.17 10.80
CA SER A 316 1.28 7.85 11.08
C SER A 316 2.65 7.65 10.42
N SER A 317 3.03 8.50 9.46
CA SER A 317 4.33 8.48 8.76
C SER A 317 5.51 9.03 9.57
N LEU A 318 5.31 9.36 10.86
CA LEU A 318 6.41 9.71 11.75
C LEU A 318 7.39 8.54 11.78
N HIS A 319 8.64 8.80 11.44
CA HIS A 319 9.65 7.75 11.34
C HIS A 319 11.03 8.22 11.78
N GLY A 320 11.85 7.30 12.25
CA GLY A 320 13.21 7.55 12.70
C GLY A 320 14.17 6.48 12.22
N GLY A 321 15.47 6.75 12.37
CA GLY A 321 16.53 5.77 12.24
C GLY A 321 17.03 5.38 13.62
N CYS A 322 16.81 4.14 14.04
CA CYS A 322 17.33 3.62 15.29
C CYS A 322 18.86 3.66 15.31
N PRO A 323 19.48 3.75 16.51
CA PRO A 323 20.93 3.72 16.63
C PRO A 323 21.52 2.48 15.98
N VAL A 324 22.62 2.63 15.25
CA VAL A 324 23.43 1.48 14.84
C VAL A 324 24.13 0.94 16.08
N ILE A 325 23.94 -0.34 16.39
CA ILE A 325 24.58 -1.00 17.53
C ILE A 325 25.85 -1.71 17.07
N LYS A 326 25.79 -2.37 15.90
CA LYS A 326 26.92 -3.08 15.31
C LYS A 326 26.92 -2.97 13.78
N GLY A 327 28.10 -2.77 13.20
CA GLY A 327 28.28 -2.55 11.76
C GLY A 327 28.21 -1.07 11.38
N ASN A 328 27.82 -0.79 10.13
CA ASN A 328 27.65 0.57 9.61
C ASN A 328 26.43 0.60 8.67
N LYS A 329 25.63 1.67 8.75
CA LYS A 329 24.44 1.83 7.90
C LYS A 329 24.70 2.85 6.79
N TRP A 330 24.67 2.38 5.55
CA TRP A 330 24.59 3.23 4.37
C TRP A 330 23.17 3.21 3.82
N SER A 331 22.65 4.39 3.48
CA SER A 331 21.33 4.52 2.85
C SER A 331 21.29 5.67 1.85
N SER A 332 20.35 5.59 0.92
CA SER A 332 20.03 6.67 -0.01
C SER A 332 18.54 6.98 0.04
N THR A 333 18.20 8.24 0.29
CA THR A 333 16.82 8.72 0.34
C THR A 333 16.49 9.47 -0.95
N LYS A 334 15.34 9.15 -1.54
CA LYS A 334 14.71 9.91 -2.63
C LYS A 334 13.36 10.42 -2.14
N TRP A 335 13.22 11.74 -2.05
CA TRP A 335 11.93 12.37 -1.77
C TRP A 335 11.19 12.68 -3.07
N LEU A 336 9.89 12.38 -3.08
CA LEU A 336 9.00 12.55 -4.22
C LEU A 336 7.98 13.65 -3.93
N ARG A 337 7.92 14.64 -4.82
CA ARG A 337 7.12 15.86 -4.70
C ARG A 337 5.77 15.75 -5.41
N VAL A 338 4.74 16.43 -4.91
CA VAL A 338 3.39 16.45 -5.55
C VAL A 338 3.38 17.07 -6.95
N HIS A 339 4.34 17.96 -7.23
CA HIS A 339 4.56 18.57 -8.54
C HIS A 339 6.01 18.41 -8.96
N GLU A 340 6.31 18.77 -10.21
CA GLU A 340 7.67 18.81 -10.72
C GLU A 340 8.61 19.61 -9.81
N TYR A 341 9.71 18.98 -9.42
CA TYR A 341 10.81 19.60 -8.68
C TYR A 341 11.85 20.13 -9.66
N LYS A 342 12.05 21.45 -9.66
CA LYS A 342 13.04 22.12 -10.50
C LYS A 342 14.43 21.96 -9.87
N VAL A 343 15.38 21.49 -10.67
CA VAL A 343 16.78 21.23 -10.28
C VAL A 343 17.72 22.34 -10.73
#